data_AF-A0A7S0WF12-F1
#
_entry.id   AF-A0A7S0WF12-F1
#
_cell.length_a   1.000
_cell.length_b   1.000
_cell.length_c   1.000
_cell.angle_alpha   90.00
_cell.angle_beta   90.00
_cell.angle_gamma   90.00
#
_symmetry.space_group_name_H-M   'P 1'
#
loop_
_entity.id
_entity.type
_entity.pdbx_description
1 polymer ?
#
loop_
_entity_poly.entity_id
_entity_poly.type
_entity_poly.pdbx_seq_one_letter_code
_entity_poly.pdbx_strand_id
1 'polypeptide(L)'
;MKGTTMMPSWMKAMSDPNGEVARAASDAFARTFSTEERRSGAIAIAHAEIFDDLGECLRKKSPADMVFREGSESEQFGRFERSILASLSALANACSRLHGVE
;
A
#
# COMPACT_ATOMS: atom_id res chain seq x y z
N MET A 1 -3.97 -20.90 8.75
CA MET A 1 -3.35 -19.72 8.14
C MET A 1 -4.45 -18.72 7.84
N LYS A 2 -4.52 -17.58 8.54
CA LYS A 2 -5.26 -16.44 7.99
C LYS A 2 -4.49 -16.05 6.73
N GLY A 3 -5.05 -16.35 5.56
CA GLY A 3 -4.39 -16.04 4.29
C GLY A 3 -4.07 -14.56 4.26
N THR A 4 -2.82 -14.20 3.99
CA THR A 4 -2.45 -12.82 3.76
C THR A 4 -3.31 -12.31 2.61
N THR A 5 -4.23 -11.43 2.95
CA THR A 5 -5.06 -10.67 2.02
C THR A 5 -4.13 -9.87 1.12
N MET A 6 -4.28 -10.04 -0.19
CA MET A 6 -3.42 -9.39 -1.19
C MET A 6 -3.73 -7.89 -1.37
N MET A 7 -4.87 -7.44 -0.83
CA MET A 7 -5.43 -6.12 -1.11
C MET A 7 -4.63 -4.96 -0.50
N PRO A 8 -4.10 -5.03 0.73
CA PRO A 8 -3.19 -4.01 1.25
C PRO A 8 -1.97 -3.80 0.37
N SER A 9 -1.35 -4.89 -0.11
CA SER A 9 -0.20 -4.82 -1.02
C SER A 9 -0.57 -4.17 -2.35
N TRP A 10 -1.75 -4.49 -2.90
CA TRP A 10 -2.22 -3.86 -4.12
C TRP A 10 -2.48 -2.36 -3.92
N MET A 11 -3.13 -1.99 -2.82
CA MET A 11 -3.38 -0.59 -2.50
C MET A 11 -2.10 0.21 -2.31
N LYS A 12 -1.10 -0.37 -1.62
CA LYS A 12 0.23 0.25 -1.51
C LYS A 12 0.90 0.42 -2.87
N ALA A 13 0.80 -0.56 -3.76
CA ALA A 13 1.35 -0.46 -5.11
C ALA A 13 0.64 0.61 -5.96
N MET A 14 -0.69 0.72 -5.87
CA MET A 14 -1.47 1.80 -6.53
C MET A 14 -1.20 3.19 -5.95
N SER A 15 -0.64 3.25 -4.74
CA SER A 15 -0.28 4.48 -4.02
C SER A 15 1.24 4.67 -3.91
N ASP A 16 2.01 3.99 -4.75
CA ASP A 16 3.45 4.14 -4.80
C ASP A 16 3.83 5.58 -5.21
N PRO A 17 4.82 6.22 -4.58
CA PRO A 17 5.28 7.55 -4.97
C PRO A 17 5.87 7.59 -6.39
N ASN A 18 6.29 6.46 -6.95
CA ASN A 18 6.61 6.35 -8.36
C ASN A 18 5.33 6.20 -9.18
N GLY A 19 4.98 7.25 -9.94
CA GLY A 19 3.77 7.29 -10.76
C GLY A 19 3.67 6.18 -11.82
N GLU A 20 4.79 5.65 -12.33
CA GLU A 20 4.75 4.52 -13.27
C GLU A 20 4.29 3.23 -12.59
N VAL A 21 4.79 2.98 -11.38
CA VAL A 21 4.40 1.83 -10.54
C VAL A 21 2.93 1.94 -10.14
N ALA A 22 2.53 3.11 -9.64
CA ALA A 22 1.14 3.40 -9.26
C ALA A 22 0.15 3.18 -10.40
N ARG A 23 0.49 3.68 -11.59
CA ARG A 23 -0.34 3.50 -12.81
C ARG A 23 -0.40 2.04 -13.23
N ALA A 24 0.74 1.36 -13.35
CA ALA A 24 0.77 -0.04 -13.76
C ALA A 24 -0.02 -0.95 -12.80
N ALA A 25 0.09 -0.70 -11.49
CA ALA A 25 -0.67 -1.41 -10.47
C ALA A 25 -2.18 -1.13 -10.56
N SER A 26 -2.56 0.13 -10.81
CA SER A 26 -3.96 0.53 -10.98
C SER A 26 -4.59 -0.08 -12.23
N ASP A 27 -3.86 -0.09 -13.35
CA ASP A 27 -4.32 -0.71 -14.59
C ASP A 27 -4.48 -2.23 -14.43
N ALA A 28 -3.54 -2.88 -13.74
CA ALA A 28 -3.65 -4.30 -13.42
C ALA A 28 -4.84 -4.58 -12.49
N PHE A 29 -5.10 -3.71 -11.52
CA PHE A 29 -6.24 -3.81 -10.61
C PHE A 29 -7.55 -3.74 -11.38
N ALA A 30 -7.69 -2.73 -12.24
CA ALA A 30 -8.88 -2.53 -13.05
C ALA A 30 -9.16 -3.69 -14.01
N ARG A 31 -8.11 -4.29 -14.60
CA ARG A 31 -8.25 -5.50 -15.43
C ARG A 31 -8.71 -6.72 -14.63
N THR A 32 -8.19 -6.89 -13.41
CA THR A 32 -8.49 -8.03 -12.54
C THR A 32 -9.90 -7.93 -11.96
N PHE A 33 -10.28 -6.73 -11.52
CA PHE A 33 -11.59 -6.40 -10.96
C PHE A 33 -12.32 -5.49 -11.97
N SER A 34 -12.91 -6.13 -12.97
CA SER A 34 -13.43 -5.45 -14.16
C SER A 34 -14.60 -4.50 -13.93
N THR A 35 -15.36 -4.64 -12.83
CA THR A 35 -16.49 -3.76 -12.49
C THR A 35 -16.22 -2.96 -11.23
N GLU A 36 -16.94 -1.86 -11.06
CA GLU A 36 -16.78 -0.99 -9.90
C GLU A 36 -17.19 -1.69 -8.60
N GLU A 37 -18.26 -2.49 -8.64
CA GLU A 37 -18.71 -3.29 -7.51
C GLU A 37 -17.64 -4.31 -7.09
N ARG A 38 -16.95 -4.92 -8.06
CA ARG A 38 -15.84 -5.86 -7.78
C ARG A 38 -14.63 -5.13 -7.19
N ARG A 39 -14.29 -3.95 -7.70
CA ARG A 39 -13.20 -3.12 -7.17
C ARG A 39 -13.49 -2.71 -5.73
N SER A 40 -14.67 -2.17 -5.49
CA SER A 40 -15.14 -1.75 -4.17
C SER A 40 -15.18 -2.92 -3.20
N GLY A 41 -15.74 -4.07 -3.60
CA GLY A 41 -15.78 -5.28 -2.79
C GLY A 41 -14.39 -5.83 -2.45
N ALA A 42 -13.44 -5.73 -3.38
CA ALA A 42 -12.07 -6.17 -3.16
C ALA A 42 -11.34 -5.33 -2.09
N ILE A 43 -11.62 -4.02 -2.00
CA ILE A 43 -10.90 -3.11 -1.08
C ILE A 43 -11.69 -2.75 0.18
N ALA A 44 -12.95 -3.18 0.30
CA ALA A 44 -13.89 -2.73 1.34
C ALA A 44 -13.33 -2.80 2.79
N ILE A 45 -12.49 -3.79 3.06
CA ILE A 45 -11.90 -4.02 4.39
C ILE A 45 -10.37 -3.81 4.44
N ALA A 46 -9.76 -3.38 3.34
CA ALA A 46 -8.30 -3.25 3.26
C ALA A 46 -7.76 -2.15 4.19
N HIS A 47 -8.57 -1.14 4.53
CA HIS A 47 -8.18 -0.03 5.39
C HIS A 47 -7.66 -0.47 6.77
N ALA A 48 -8.30 -1.47 7.40
CA ALA A 48 -7.91 -1.94 8.73
C ALA A 48 -6.52 -2.60 8.71
N GLU A 49 -6.26 -3.42 7.70
CA GLU A 49 -4.96 -4.09 7.53
C GLU A 49 -3.86 -3.11 7.10
N ILE A 50 -4.18 -2.13 6.25
CA ILE A 50 -3.23 -1.07 5.88
C ILE A 50 -2.89 -0.20 7.10
N PHE A 51 -3.84 0.03 8.01
CA PHE A 51 -3.60 0.76 9.25
C PHE A 51 -2.62 0.00 10.17
N ASP A 52 -2.81 -1.30 10.33
CA ASP A 52 -1.88 -2.15 11.09
C ASP A 52 -0.47 -2.13 10.47
N ASP A 53 -0.38 -2.27 9.15
CA ASP A 53 0.88 -2.16 8.38
C ASP A 53 1.57 -0.81 8.58
N LEU A 54 0.81 0.29 8.52
CA LEU A 54 1.32 1.64 8.76
C LEU A 54 1.87 1.74 10.20
N GLY A 55 1.14 1.20 11.18
CA GLY A 55 1.61 1.13 12.57
C GLY A 55 2.91 0.34 12.73
N GLU A 56 3.11 -0.74 11.97
CA GLU A 56 4.40 -1.44 11.91
C GLU A 56 5.50 -0.61 11.26
N CYS A 57 5.22 0.07 10.15
CA CYS A 57 6.17 0.95 9.48
C CYS A 57 6.61 2.11 10.38
N LEU A 58 5.69 2.76 11.08
CA LEU A 58 5.97 3.89 11.97
C LEU A 58 6.72 3.48 13.25
N ARG A 59 6.63 2.20 13.66
CA ARG A 59 7.40 1.67 14.80
C ARG A 59 8.88 1.46 14.46
N LYS A 60 9.24 1.34 13.18
CA LYS A 60 10.63 1.23 12.72
C LYS A 60 11.27 2.62 12.81
N LYS A 61 12.40 2.72 13.51
CA LYS A 61 13.10 3.99 13.78
C LYS A 61 14.19 4.27 12.76
N SER A 62 14.64 3.25 12.04
CA SER A 62 15.71 3.36 11.05
C SER A 62 15.61 2.25 10.00
N PRO A 63 16.37 2.36 8.88
CA PRO A 63 16.49 1.27 7.93
C PRO A 63 17.02 -0.05 8.55
N ALA A 64 17.75 0.01 9.68
CA ALA A 64 18.22 -1.18 10.39
C ALA A 64 17.07 -2.05 10.96
N ASP A 65 15.91 -1.45 11.18
CA ASP A 65 14.70 -2.13 11.65
C ASP A 65 13.91 -2.79 10.50
N MET A 66 14.34 -2.60 9.24
CA MET A 66 13.69 -3.21 8.08
C MET A 66 14.11 -4.67 7.88
N VAL A 67 13.22 -5.45 7.26
CA VAL A 67 13.49 -6.85 6.89
C VAL A 67 14.51 -6.93 5.75
N PHE A 68 14.40 -6.04 4.75
CA PHE A 68 15.29 -6.00 3.60
C PHE A 68 16.28 -4.86 3.72
N ARG A 69 17.55 -5.19 3.96
CA ARG A 69 18.64 -4.24 4.25
C ARG A 69 19.75 -4.23 3.20
N GLU A 70 19.51 -4.86 2.05
CA GLU A 70 20.52 -4.94 0.99
C GLU A 70 20.64 -3.60 0.24
N GLY A 71 21.83 -3.35 -0.29
CA GLY A 71 22.15 -2.13 -1.04
C GLY A 71 22.88 -1.08 -0.19
N SER A 72 23.15 0.05 -0.82
CA SER A 72 23.78 1.22 -0.23
C SER A 72 22.88 1.87 0.84
N GLU A 73 23.48 2.69 1.69
CA GLU A 73 22.75 3.46 2.73
C GLU A 73 21.62 4.31 2.12
N SER A 74 21.89 5.00 1.02
CA SER A 74 20.89 5.79 0.29
C SER A 74 19.70 4.95 -0.19
N GLU A 75 19.96 3.74 -0.70
CA GLU A 75 18.90 2.82 -1.12
C GLU A 75 18.07 2.32 0.07
N GLN A 76 18.72 2.02 1.19
CA GLN A 76 18.04 1.59 2.42
C GLN A 76 17.14 2.70 2.98
N PHE A 77 17.63 3.94 3.07
CA PHE A 77 16.83 5.10 3.47
C PHE A 77 15.67 5.34 2.49
N GLY A 78 15.93 5.29 1.19
CA GLY A 78 14.88 5.42 0.18
C GLY A 78 13.81 4.33 0.28
N ARG A 79 14.15 3.09 0.66
CA ARG A 79 13.16 2.03 0.93
C ARG A 79 12.38 2.29 2.22
N PHE A 80 13.06 2.75 3.27
CA PHE A 80 12.45 3.09 4.55
C PHE A 80 11.36 4.16 4.38
N GLU A 81 11.72 5.30 3.77
CA GLU A 81 10.79 6.40 3.53
C GLU A 81 9.63 5.99 2.63
N ARG A 82 9.91 5.28 1.52
CA ARG A 82 8.87 4.78 0.61
C ARG A 82 7.87 3.86 1.31
N SER A 83 8.32 3.00 2.22
CA SER A 83 7.41 2.10 2.95
C SER A 83 6.39 2.84 3.80
N ILE A 84 6.79 3.94 4.43
CA ILE A 84 5.92 4.79 5.25
C ILE A 84 4.97 5.57 4.35
N LEU A 85 5.49 6.25 3.33
CA LEU A 85 4.70 7.08 2.42
C LEU A 85 3.66 6.26 1.65
N ALA A 86 4.04 5.10 1.11
CA ALA A 86 3.10 4.24 0.38
C ALA A 86 2.00 3.71 1.30
N SER A 87 2.32 3.32 2.54
CA SER A 87 1.33 2.85 3.52
C SER A 87 0.37 3.96 3.95
N LEU A 88 0.88 5.17 4.18
CA LEU A 88 0.08 6.34 4.52
C LEU A 88 -0.87 6.73 3.38
N SER A 89 -0.35 6.83 2.15
CA SER A 89 -1.15 7.15 0.96
C SER A 89 -2.20 6.08 0.68
N ALA A 90 -1.85 4.80 0.84
CA ALA A 90 -2.80 3.70 0.69
C ALA A 90 -3.93 3.76 1.72
N LEU A 91 -3.62 4.08 2.98
CA LEU A 91 -4.63 4.24 4.01
C LEU A 91 -5.58 5.41 3.69
N ALA A 92 -5.02 6.56 3.30
CA ALA A 92 -5.81 7.73 2.92
C ALA A 92 -6.75 7.41 1.74
N ASN A 93 -6.24 6.71 0.72
CA ASN A 93 -7.02 6.27 -0.45
C ASN A 93 -8.10 5.23 -0.08
N ALA A 94 -7.79 4.29 0.82
CA ALA A 94 -8.78 3.33 1.29
C ALA A 94 -9.92 4.05 2.04
N CYS A 95 -9.58 5.01 2.90
CA CYS A 95 -10.55 5.78 3.67
C CYS A 95 -11.38 6.73 2.79
N SER A 96 -10.81 7.42 1.79
CA SER A 96 -11.60 8.30 0.92
C SER A 96 -12.70 7.56 0.19
N ARG A 97 -12.43 6.31 -0.22
CA ARG A 97 -13.39 5.41 -0.88
C ARG A 97 -14.49 4.90 0.04
N LEU A 98 -14.29 4.86 1.36
CA LEU A 98 -15.35 4.53 2.33
C LEU A 98 -16.41 5.63 2.42
N HIS A 99 -16.03 6.89 2.17
CA HIS A 99 -16.91 8.04 2.34
C HIS A 99 -17.63 8.47 1.05
N GLY A 100 -17.41 7.79 -0.08
CA GLY A 100 -18.03 8.16 -1.37
C GLY A 100 -17.69 9.59 -1.81
N VAL A 101 -16.52 10.11 -1.38
CA VAL A 101 -16.03 11.40 -1.84
C VAL A 101 -15.23 11.13 -3.11
N GLU A 102 -15.91 11.20 -4.25
CA GLU A 102 -15.30 11.31 -5.57
C GLU A 102 -14.50 12.60 -5.72
#